data_AF-A0A7Y2K5I9-F1
#
_entry.id   AF-A0A7Y2K5I9-F1
#
_cell.length_a   1.000
_cell.length_b   1.000
_cell.length_c   1.000
_cell.angle_alpha   90.00
_cell.angle_beta   90.00
_cell.angle_gamma   90.00
#
_symmetry.space_group_name_H-M   'P 1'
#
loop_
_entity.id
_entity.type
_entity.pdbx_description
1 polymer ?
#
loop_
_entity_poly.entity_id
_entity_poly.type
_entity_poly.pdbx_seq_one_letter_code
_entity_poly.pdbx_strand_id
1 'polypeptide(L)'
;MKKFIPAILILLFVFQSISFSQSPVVQSIINQTNLDSLIFFVEELSGEVQTTIGGSPYTIVSRNKYQPSNDKAADYIEQKLEYYGLDVYNQSFSSSGRNVYGVLTGTEFPHQIWMICAHYDDMPSGTVAPGADDNASGTA
;
A
#
# COMPACT_ATOMS: atom_id res chain seq x y z
N MET A 1 -9.22 31.58 -48.61
CA MET A 1 -9.37 31.01 -47.25
C MET A 1 -9.82 29.55 -47.24
N LYS A 2 -10.72 29.08 -48.13
CA LYS A 2 -11.19 27.67 -48.14
C LYS A 2 -10.17 26.59 -48.52
N LYS A 3 -9.05 26.94 -49.19
CA LYS A 3 -8.01 26.00 -49.64
C LYS A 3 -6.97 25.63 -48.57
N PHE A 4 -6.93 26.32 -47.44
CA PHE A 4 -5.98 26.04 -46.34
C PHE A 4 -6.56 25.12 -45.25
N ILE A 5 -7.89 24.98 -45.21
CA ILE A 5 -8.60 24.08 -44.29
C ILE A 5 -8.17 22.61 -44.45
N PRO A 6 -8.06 22.02 -45.66
CA PRO A 6 -7.62 20.64 -45.80
C PRO A 6 -6.16 20.45 -45.35
N ALA A 7 -5.28 21.44 -45.54
CA ALA A 7 -3.89 21.37 -45.10
C ALA A 7 -3.77 21.40 -43.57
N ILE A 8 -4.59 22.19 -42.88
CA ILE A 8 -4.64 22.25 -41.41
C ILE A 8 -5.20 20.94 -40.82
N LEU A 9 -6.21 20.33 -41.45
CA LEU A 9 -6.74 19.03 -41.04
C LEU A 9 -5.73 17.89 -41.21
N ILE A 10 -4.94 17.90 -42.30
CA ILE A 10 -3.86 16.92 -42.51
C ILE A 10 -2.76 17.11 -41.46
N LEU A 11 -2.40 18.36 -41.13
CA LEU A 11 -1.42 18.64 -40.07
C LEU A 11 -1.90 18.13 -38.69
N LEU A 12 -3.18 18.31 -38.37
CA LEU A 12 -3.79 17.78 -37.13
C LEU A 12 -3.84 16.25 -37.06
N PHE A 13 -3.91 15.56 -38.21
CA PHE A 13 -3.81 14.09 -38.26
C PHE A 13 -2.37 13.58 -38.11
N VAL A 14 -1.36 14.35 -38.56
CA VAL A 14 0.06 14.01 -38.40
C VAL A 14 0.56 14.29 -36.98
N PHE A 15 -0.07 15.24 -36.28
CA PHE A 15 0.14 15.54 -34.86
C PHE A 15 -0.81 14.76 -33.92
N GLN A 16 -1.34 13.61 -34.34
CA GLN A 16 -1.90 12.67 -33.37
C GLN A 16 -0.74 12.20 -32.49
N SER A 17 -0.73 12.74 -31.28
CA SER A 17 0.22 12.53 -30.20
C SER A 17 0.80 11.12 -30.23
N ILE A 18 2.11 11.01 -30.08
CA ILE A 18 2.79 9.77 -29.71
C ILE A 18 2.37 9.45 -28.27
N SER A 19 1.12 9.02 -28.10
CA SER A 19 0.61 8.52 -26.85
C SER A 19 1.09 7.07 -26.77
N PHE A 20 2.08 6.83 -25.92
CA PHE A 20 2.45 5.47 -25.60
C PHE A 20 1.27 4.81 -24.89
N SER A 21 0.77 3.72 -25.46
CA SER A 21 -0.22 2.89 -24.78
C SER A 21 0.39 2.40 -23.46
N GLN A 22 -0.40 2.40 -22.38
CA GLN A 22 -0.01 1.80 -21.12
C GLN A 22 0.47 0.36 -21.39
N SER A 23 1.59 -0.04 -20.78
CA SER A 23 2.04 -1.43 -20.88
C SER A 23 0.87 -2.37 -20.53
N PRO A 24 0.52 -3.35 -21.38
CA PRO A 24 -0.57 -4.28 -21.09
C PRO A 24 -0.40 -5.00 -19.76
N VAL A 25 0.86 -5.23 -19.34
CA VAL A 25 1.20 -5.79 -18.03
C VAL A 25 0.78 -4.83 -16.90
N VAL A 26 1.11 -3.55 -17.02
CA VAL A 26 0.73 -2.56 -16.01
C VAL A 26 -0.79 -2.40 -15.96
N GLN A 27 -1.47 -2.37 -17.10
CA GLN A 27 -2.94 -2.32 -17.12
C GLN A 27 -3.55 -3.56 -16.46
N SER A 28 -2.96 -4.75 -16.68
CA SER A 28 -3.38 -5.98 -16.02
C SER A 28 -3.17 -5.94 -14.51
N ILE A 29 -2.10 -5.31 -14.02
CA ILE A 29 -1.87 -5.10 -12.58
C ILE A 29 -2.92 -4.14 -12.01
N ILE A 30 -3.18 -3.01 -12.67
CA ILE A 30 -4.21 -2.05 -12.24
C ILE A 30 -5.59 -2.74 -12.16
N ASN A 31 -5.94 -3.55 -13.16
CA ASN A 31 -7.22 -4.25 -13.20
C ASN A 31 -7.38 -5.33 -12.11
N GLN A 32 -6.29 -5.79 -11.48
CA GLN A 32 -6.33 -6.73 -10.36
C GLN A 32 -6.55 -6.05 -9.01
N THR A 33 -6.46 -4.71 -8.95
CA THR A 33 -6.74 -3.98 -7.72
C THR A 33 -8.24 -4.00 -7.41
N ASN A 34 -8.58 -4.10 -6.13
CA ASN A 34 -9.96 -4.13 -5.66
C ASN A 34 -10.14 -3.07 -4.57
N LEU A 35 -10.97 -2.06 -4.83
CA LEU A 35 -11.17 -0.94 -3.93
C LEU A 35 -11.78 -1.39 -2.59
N ASP A 36 -12.73 -2.32 -2.61
CA ASP A 36 -13.39 -2.81 -1.39
C ASP A 36 -12.39 -3.51 -0.46
N SER A 37 -11.45 -4.28 -1.03
CA SER A 37 -10.39 -4.92 -0.25
C SER A 37 -9.42 -3.91 0.36
N LEU A 38 -9.05 -2.87 -0.39
CA LEU A 38 -8.19 -1.79 0.11
C LEU A 38 -8.87 -1.05 1.27
N ILE A 39 -10.13 -0.64 1.10
CA ILE A 39 -10.89 0.02 2.16
C ILE A 39 -11.04 -0.88 3.39
N PHE A 40 -11.31 -2.17 3.19
CA PHE A 40 -11.41 -3.11 4.30
C PHE A 40 -10.10 -3.21 5.11
N PHE A 41 -8.94 -3.24 4.46
CA PHE A 41 -7.66 -3.23 5.18
C PHE A 41 -7.41 -1.91 5.93
N VAL A 42 -7.86 -0.78 5.40
CA VAL A 42 -7.84 0.51 6.13
C VAL A 42 -8.73 0.43 7.36
N GLU A 43 -9.94 -0.13 7.25
CA GLU A 43 -10.86 -0.32 8.38
C GLU A 43 -10.27 -1.25 9.45
N GLU A 44 -9.62 -2.36 9.06
CA GLU A 44 -8.94 -3.28 9.98
C GLU A 44 -7.81 -2.56 10.73
N LEU A 45 -6.95 -1.83 10.01
CA LEU A 45 -5.79 -1.13 10.60
C LEU A 45 -6.21 0.05 11.48
N SER A 46 -7.25 0.79 11.09
CA SER A 46 -7.78 1.93 11.84
C SER A 46 -8.67 1.56 13.01
N GLY A 47 -9.04 0.28 13.14
CA GLY A 47 -9.87 -0.22 14.22
C GLY A 47 -11.36 0.09 14.06
N GLU A 48 -11.79 0.53 12.86
CA GLU A 48 -13.20 0.67 12.50
C GLU A 48 -13.90 -0.70 12.49
N VAL A 49 -13.18 -1.75 12.06
CA VAL A 49 -13.64 -3.14 12.14
C VAL A 49 -12.69 -4.01 12.96
N GLN A 50 -13.24 -5.10 13.52
CA GLN A 50 -12.45 -6.12 14.19
C GLN A 50 -11.76 -7.03 13.17
N THR A 51 -10.52 -7.40 13.44
CA THR A 51 -9.75 -8.36 12.65
C THR A 51 -9.30 -9.55 13.51
N THR A 52 -8.61 -10.52 12.91
CA THR A 52 -8.02 -11.68 13.61
C THR A 52 -6.50 -11.54 13.65
N ILE A 53 -5.92 -11.56 14.85
CA ILE A 53 -4.48 -11.44 15.07
C ILE A 53 -4.05 -12.58 15.99
N GLY A 54 -3.15 -13.47 15.53
CA GLY A 54 -2.74 -14.65 16.29
C GLY A 54 -3.90 -15.62 16.57
N GLY A 55 -4.84 -15.73 15.64
CA GLY A 55 -6.02 -16.59 15.75
C GLY A 55 -7.12 -16.11 16.70
N SER A 56 -6.97 -14.92 17.30
CA SER A 56 -7.98 -14.33 18.19
C SER A 56 -8.54 -13.03 17.60
N PRO A 57 -9.83 -12.71 17.82
CA PRO A 57 -10.39 -11.43 17.42
C PRO A 57 -9.73 -10.27 18.18
N TYR A 58 -9.38 -9.20 17.46
CA TYR A 58 -8.72 -8.02 18.01
C TYR A 58 -9.13 -6.75 17.26
N THR A 59 -9.23 -5.63 17.97
CA THR A 59 -9.49 -4.29 17.40
C THR A 59 -8.29 -3.40 17.65
N ILE A 60 -7.71 -2.84 16.59
CA ILE A 60 -6.53 -1.96 16.66
C ILE A 60 -6.99 -0.54 17.02
N VAL A 61 -7.15 -0.26 18.31
CA VAL A 61 -7.72 1.03 18.77
C VAL A 61 -6.75 2.21 18.66
N SER A 62 -5.44 1.96 18.70
CA SER A 62 -4.42 3.00 18.58
C SER A 62 -3.09 2.40 18.12
N ARG A 63 -2.56 2.92 17.01
CA ARG A 63 -1.21 2.56 16.54
C ARG A 63 -0.15 3.51 17.07
N ASN A 64 -0.42 4.26 18.13
CA ASN A 64 0.62 5.04 18.80
C ASN A 64 1.67 4.14 19.45
N LYS A 65 2.96 4.46 19.27
CA LYS A 65 4.10 3.65 19.76
C LYS A 65 4.10 3.30 21.26
N TYR A 66 3.36 4.03 22.10
CA TYR A 66 3.24 3.73 23.53
C TYR A 66 2.00 2.91 23.89
N GLN A 67 1.19 2.52 22.90
CA GLN A 67 -0.01 1.72 23.08
C GLN A 67 0.26 0.26 22.68
N PRO A 68 -0.34 -0.73 23.40
CA PRO A 68 -0.18 -2.15 23.07
C PRO A 68 -0.65 -2.51 21.66
N SER A 69 -1.67 -1.81 21.14
CA SER A 69 -2.22 -2.08 19.82
C SER A 69 -1.27 -1.73 18.66
N ASN A 70 -0.22 -0.92 18.89
CA ASN A 70 0.83 -0.70 17.89
C ASN A 70 1.59 -1.99 17.58
N ASP A 71 1.98 -2.75 18.60
CA ASP A 71 2.66 -4.03 18.43
C ASP A 71 1.75 -5.07 17.78
N LYS A 72 0.45 -5.03 18.11
CA LYS A 72 -0.58 -5.87 17.48
C LYS A 72 -0.81 -5.52 16.00
N ALA A 73 -0.77 -4.23 15.64
CA ALA A 73 -0.85 -3.82 14.24
C ALA A 73 0.34 -4.37 13.43
N ALA A 74 1.53 -4.38 14.04
CA ALA A 74 2.70 -4.98 13.41
C ALA A 74 2.56 -6.52 13.28
N ASP A 75 1.96 -7.23 14.26
CA ASP A 75 1.66 -8.66 14.16
C ASP A 75 0.65 -8.95 13.02
N TYR A 76 -0.32 -8.05 12.84
CA TYR A 76 -1.30 -8.12 11.75
C TYR A 76 -0.60 -7.97 10.38
N ILE A 77 0.28 -6.98 10.24
CA ILE A 77 1.05 -6.75 9.01
C ILE A 77 1.93 -7.96 8.68
N GLU A 78 2.62 -8.52 9.67
CA GLU A 78 3.42 -9.74 9.52
C GLU A 78 2.59 -10.90 8.94
N GLN A 79 1.45 -11.22 9.57
CA GLN A 79 0.58 -12.31 9.10
C GLN A 79 0.06 -12.07 7.66
N LYS A 80 -0.24 -10.83 7.28
CA LYS A 80 -0.68 -10.52 5.91
C LYS A 80 0.44 -10.70 4.89
N LEU A 81 1.66 -10.24 5.21
CA LEU A 81 2.82 -10.42 4.33
C LEU A 81 3.21 -11.90 4.20
N GLU A 82 3.15 -12.67 5.30
CA GLU A 82 3.34 -14.12 5.27
C GLU A 82 2.28 -14.83 4.41
N TYR A 83 1.02 -14.41 4.54
CA TYR A 83 -0.08 -14.92 3.72
C TYR A 83 0.13 -14.66 2.22
N TYR A 84 0.77 -13.54 1.87
CA TYR A 84 1.18 -13.24 0.48
C TYR A 84 2.41 -14.02 0.02
N GLY A 85 3.01 -14.85 0.87
CA GLY A 85 4.14 -15.71 0.54
C GLY A 85 5.49 -14.99 0.51
N LEU A 86 5.63 -13.91 1.27
CA LEU A 86 6.89 -13.15 1.38
C LEU A 86 7.75 -13.70 2.52
N ASP A 87 9.07 -13.55 2.40
CA ASP A 87 9.98 -13.76 3.53
C ASP A 87 9.89 -12.53 4.46
N VAL A 88 9.27 -12.71 5.64
CA VAL A 88 8.96 -11.59 6.55
C VAL A 88 10.00 -11.43 7.64
N TYR A 89 10.33 -10.17 7.95
CA TYR A 89 11.31 -9.80 8.97
C TYR A 89 10.74 -8.75 9.92
N ASN A 90 10.93 -8.99 11.22
CA ASN A 90 10.73 -8.01 12.26
C ASN A 90 12.06 -7.36 12.65
N GLN A 91 12.14 -6.02 12.54
CA GLN A 91 13.33 -5.26 12.89
C GLN A 91 13.02 -4.25 14.00
N SER A 92 13.47 -4.54 15.22
CA SER A 92 13.47 -3.57 16.31
C SER A 92 14.53 -2.49 16.08
N PHE A 93 14.14 -1.22 16.17
CA PHE A 93 15.06 -0.07 16.04
C PHE A 93 15.11 0.81 17.30
N SER A 94 14.21 0.58 18.27
CA SER A 94 14.25 1.21 19.59
C SER A 94 13.46 0.35 20.61
N SER A 95 13.36 0.80 21.86
CA SER A 95 12.59 0.10 22.90
C SER A 95 11.08 0.01 22.61
N SER A 96 10.55 0.88 21.75
CA SER A 96 9.13 0.93 21.39
C SER A 96 8.93 1.04 19.87
N GLY A 97 9.95 0.73 19.08
CA GLY A 97 9.94 0.92 17.62
C GLY A 97 10.29 -0.38 16.93
N ARG A 98 9.39 -0.82 16.05
CA ARG A 98 9.47 -2.05 15.29
C ARG A 98 9.14 -1.73 13.83
N ASN A 99 9.94 -2.24 12.90
CA ASN A 99 9.58 -2.29 11.49
C ASN A 99 9.19 -3.74 11.16
N VAL A 100 8.24 -3.90 10.23
CA VAL A 100 7.88 -5.20 9.63
C VAL A 100 7.98 -5.04 8.12
N TYR A 101 8.71 -5.93 7.46
CA TYR A 101 8.84 -5.90 6.00
C TYR A 101 8.94 -7.30 5.42
N GLY A 102 8.37 -7.48 4.23
CA GLY A 102 8.45 -8.70 3.44
C GLY A 102 9.43 -8.53 2.27
N VAL A 103 10.18 -9.58 1.96
CA VAL A 103 11.13 -9.60 0.85
C VAL A 103 10.70 -10.63 -0.19
N LEU A 104 10.69 -10.21 -1.46
CA LEU A 104 10.56 -11.09 -2.62
C LEU A 104 11.84 -11.00 -3.46
N THR A 105 12.66 -12.05 -3.42
CA THR A 105 13.93 -12.06 -4.16
C THR A 105 13.68 -12.23 -5.67
N GLY A 106 14.17 -11.28 -6.47
CA GLY A 106 14.06 -11.34 -7.92
C GLY A 106 14.86 -12.50 -8.52
N THR A 107 14.32 -13.13 -9.56
CA THR A 107 14.95 -14.28 -10.24
C THR A 107 16.01 -13.88 -11.26
N GLU A 108 15.93 -12.66 -11.81
CA GLU A 108 16.86 -12.15 -12.83
C GLU A 108 17.90 -11.17 -12.24
N PHE A 109 17.47 -10.24 -11.39
CA PHE A 109 18.33 -9.23 -10.77
C PHE A 109 18.24 -9.25 -9.23
N PRO A 110 18.70 -10.33 -8.54
CA PRO A 110 18.52 -10.51 -7.10
C PRO A 110 19.21 -9.45 -6.22
N HIS A 111 20.11 -8.66 -6.79
CA HIS A 111 20.86 -7.60 -6.07
C HIS A 111 20.32 -6.19 -6.34
N GLN A 112 19.29 -6.03 -7.17
CA GLN A 112 18.60 -4.74 -7.34
C GLN A 112 17.43 -4.66 -6.38
N ILE A 113 17.42 -3.61 -5.56
CA ILE A 113 16.42 -3.42 -4.51
C ILE A 113 15.40 -2.38 -4.97
N TRP A 114 14.12 -2.77 -4.92
CA TRP A 114 12.98 -1.88 -5.07
C TRP A 114 12.21 -1.90 -3.75
N MET A 115 11.82 -0.74 -3.24
CA MET A 115 11.14 -0.61 -1.96
C MET A 115 9.86 0.21 -2.13
N ILE A 116 8.76 -0.35 -1.62
CA ILE A 116 7.50 0.34 -1.39
C ILE A 116 7.28 0.26 0.11
N CYS A 117 7.00 1.39 0.75
CA CYS A 117 6.90 1.45 2.21
C CYS A 117 5.88 2.51 2.65
N ALA A 118 5.40 2.32 3.87
CA ALA A 118 4.51 3.20 4.60
C ALA A 118 4.87 3.11 6.10
N HIS A 119 4.53 4.13 6.89
CA HIS A 119 4.55 3.99 8.34
C HIS A 119 3.19 3.47 8.81
N TYR A 120 3.21 2.56 9.79
CA TYR A 120 2.00 2.00 10.38
C TYR A 120 1.66 2.60 11.74
N ASP A 121 2.60 3.27 12.40
CA ASP A 121 2.33 3.97 13.66
C ASP A 121 1.45 5.21 13.41
N ASP A 122 0.84 5.71 14.48
CA ASP A 122 -0.11 6.82 14.40
C ASP A 122 -0.04 7.78 15.61
N MET A 123 -0.57 8.98 15.39
CA MET A 123 -0.81 10.04 16.36
C MET A 123 -2.29 10.47 16.32
N PRO A 124 -2.85 11.04 17.41
CA PRO A 124 -2.19 11.58 18.58
C PRO A 124 -1.72 10.51 19.58
N SER A 125 -0.96 10.94 20.58
CA SER A 125 -0.76 10.12 21.78
C SER A 125 -2.10 9.92 22.47
N GLY A 126 -2.41 8.68 22.84
CA GLY A 126 -3.63 8.35 23.57
C GLY A 126 -4.09 6.93 23.28
N THR A 127 -5.18 6.55 23.93
CA THR A 127 -5.78 5.22 23.80
C THR A 127 -6.59 5.04 22.51
N VAL A 128 -6.84 6.13 21.78
CA VAL A 128 -7.57 6.13 20.50
C VAL A 128 -6.78 6.97 19.50
N ALA A 129 -6.24 6.32 18.47
CA ALA A 129 -5.53 6.94 17.35
C ALA A 129 -5.79 6.07 16.09
N PRO A 130 -6.90 6.32 15.38
CA PRO A 130 -7.32 5.47 14.25
C PRO A 130 -6.47 5.67 13.00
N GLY A 131 -6.05 6.89 12.69
CA GLY A 131 -5.14 7.19 11.58
C GLY A 131 -5.51 6.53 10.25
N ALA A 132 -6.78 6.63 9.84
CA ALA A 132 -7.27 5.94 8.64
C ALA A 132 -6.55 6.47 7.38
N ASP A 133 -6.50 7.80 7.21
CA ASP A 133 -5.77 8.43 6.11
C ASP A 133 -4.26 8.48 6.38
N ASP A 134 -3.87 8.85 7.61
CA ASP A 134 -2.49 8.97 8.08
C ASP A 134 -2.19 7.89 9.14
N ASN A 135 -1.58 6.75 8.81
CA ASN A 135 -1.27 6.26 7.45
C ASN A 135 -1.68 4.79 7.30
N ALA A 136 -2.85 4.42 7.83
CA ALA A 136 -3.44 3.12 7.53
C ALA A 136 -3.68 2.97 6.03
N SER A 137 -4.08 4.04 5.33
CA SER A 137 -4.30 4.06 3.88
C SER A 137 -3.07 3.67 3.07
N GLY A 138 -1.88 4.13 3.46
CA GLY A 138 -0.63 3.75 2.81
C GLY A 138 -0.11 2.37 3.23
N THR A 139 -0.55 1.86 4.38
CA THR A 139 -0.15 0.54 4.91
C THR A 139 -1.03 -0.60 4.38
N ALA A 140 -2.28 -0.31 4.05
CA ALA A 140 -3.28 -1.22 3.47
C ALA A 140 -2.92 -1.67 2.04
#